data_AF-A0A059VE42-F1
#
_entry.id   AF-A0A059VE42-F1
#
_cell.length_a   1.000
_cell.length_b   1.000
_cell.length_c   1.000
_cell.angle_alpha   90.00
_cell.angle_beta   90.00
_cell.angle_gamma   90.00
#
_symmetry.space_group_name_H-M   'P 1'
#
loop_
_entity.id
_entity.type
_entity.pdbx_description
1 polymer ?
#
loop_
_entity_poly.entity_id
_entity_poly.type
_entity_poly.pdbx_seq_one_letter_code
_entity_poly.pdbx_strand_id
1 'polypeptide(L)'
;MKHLHRFFSSDASGGIILIIAAILAMIMANSGATSGWYHDFLETPVQLRVGSLEINKNMLLWINDALMAVFFLLVGLEVKRELMQGSLASLRQAAFPVIAAIGGMIVPALLYLAFNYADPITREGWAIPAATDIAFALGVLALLGSRVPLALKIFLMALAIIDDLGAIIIIALFYTNDLSMASLGVAAVAIAVLAVLNLCGARRTGVYVLIGVVLWTAVLKSGVHATLAG
;
A
#
# COMPACT_ATOMS: atom_id res chain seq x y z
N MET A 1 -30.85 10.64 7.70
CA MET A 1 -29.63 10.35 8.49
C MET A 1 -29.38 8.86 8.76
N LYS A 2 -30.37 8.03 9.17
CA LYS A 2 -30.16 6.57 9.40
C LYS A 2 -29.65 5.79 8.16
N HIS A 3 -30.09 6.16 6.95
CA HIS A 3 -29.64 5.51 5.72
C HIS A 3 -28.18 5.83 5.36
N LEU A 4 -27.71 7.05 5.62
CA LEU A 4 -26.31 7.45 5.42
C LEU A 4 -25.39 6.70 6.38
N HIS A 5 -25.75 6.60 7.66
CA HIS A 5 -24.97 5.81 8.61
C HIS A 5 -24.88 4.34 8.19
N ARG A 6 -26.00 3.70 7.81
CA ARG A 6 -26.00 2.31 7.36
C ARG A 6 -25.20 2.09 6.07
N PHE A 7 -25.19 3.08 5.17
CA PHE A 7 -24.37 3.06 3.97
C PHE A 7 -22.88 3.05 4.35
N PHE A 8 -22.42 4.05 5.13
CA PHE A 8 -21.03 4.15 5.60
C PHE A 8 -20.60 3.01 6.55
N SER A 9 -21.53 2.25 7.14
CA SER A 9 -21.23 1.07 7.96
C SER A 9 -21.09 -0.24 7.16
N SER A 10 -21.23 -0.21 5.83
CA SER A 10 -21.12 -1.42 4.99
C SER A 10 -19.85 -1.42 4.15
N ASP A 11 -19.16 -2.56 4.11
CA ASP A 11 -17.97 -2.78 3.27
C ASP A 11 -18.22 -2.49 1.78
N ALA A 12 -19.47 -2.66 1.32
CA ALA A 12 -19.87 -2.36 -0.05
C ALA A 12 -19.84 -0.86 -0.39
N SER A 13 -20.04 0.03 0.58
CA SER A 13 -20.01 1.48 0.34
C SER A 13 -18.62 1.97 -0.06
N GLY A 14 -17.57 1.37 0.49
CA GLY A 14 -16.18 1.62 0.13
C GLY A 14 -15.90 1.32 -1.34
N GLY A 15 -16.35 0.16 -1.83
CA GLY A 15 -16.21 -0.21 -3.25
C GLY A 15 -16.96 0.73 -4.19
N ILE A 16 -18.17 1.17 -3.81
CA ILE A 16 -18.98 2.09 -4.62
C ILE A 16 -18.33 3.48 -4.70
N ILE A 17 -17.83 4.02 -3.58
CA ILE A 17 -17.18 5.33 -3.61
C ILE A 17 -15.85 5.27 -4.39
N LEU A 18 -15.13 4.15 -4.32
CA LEU A 18 -13.89 3.92 -5.06
C LEU A 18 -14.13 3.95 -6.57
N ILE A 19 -15.16 3.25 -7.07
CA ILE A 19 -15.46 3.25 -8.51
C ILE A 19 -15.94 4.64 -8.98
N ILE A 20 -16.72 5.35 -8.14
CA ILE A 20 -17.12 6.73 -8.45
C ILE A 20 -15.89 7.63 -8.57
N ALA A 21 -14.93 7.51 -7.65
CA ALA A 21 -13.68 8.27 -7.70
C ALA A 21 -12.88 7.98 -8.98
N ALA A 22 -12.77 6.70 -9.39
CA ALA A 22 -12.10 6.31 -10.63
C ALA A 22 -12.79 6.88 -11.88
N ILE A 23 -14.13 6.80 -11.96
CA ILE A 23 -14.91 7.39 -13.06
C ILE A 23 -14.71 8.91 -13.10
N LEU A 24 -14.76 9.57 -11.94
CA LEU A 24 -14.57 11.01 -11.85
C LEU A 24 -13.15 11.41 -12.28
N ALA A 25 -12.13 10.65 -11.88
CA ALA A 25 -10.75 10.85 -12.33
C ALA A 25 -10.62 10.72 -13.85
N MET A 26 -11.26 9.71 -14.46
CA MET A 26 -11.29 9.55 -15.92
C MET A 26 -11.97 10.73 -16.62
N ILE A 27 -13.11 11.20 -16.10
CA ILE A 27 -13.80 12.38 -16.64
C ILE A 27 -12.90 13.62 -16.54
N MET A 28 -12.26 13.83 -15.39
CA MET A 28 -11.37 14.97 -15.16
C MET A 28 -10.15 14.94 -16.09
N ALA A 29 -9.55 13.78 -16.28
CA ALA A 29 -8.35 13.59 -17.11
C ALA A 29 -8.63 13.73 -18.61
N ASN A 30 -9.83 13.36 -19.09
CA ASN A 30 -10.15 13.34 -20.53
C ASN A 30 -11.01 14.53 -20.99
N SER A 31 -11.73 15.21 -20.09
CA SER A 31 -12.54 16.37 -20.46
C SER A 31 -11.66 17.58 -20.74
N GLY A 32 -11.77 18.17 -21.94
CA GLY A 32 -10.97 19.33 -22.34
C GLY A 32 -11.11 20.57 -21.46
N ALA A 33 -12.19 20.68 -20.68
CA ALA A 33 -12.40 21.78 -19.72
C ALA A 33 -11.59 21.61 -18.43
N THR A 34 -11.22 20.38 -18.06
CA THR A 34 -10.60 20.06 -16.76
C THR A 34 -9.24 19.39 -16.90
N SER A 35 -8.94 18.78 -18.04
CA SER A 35 -7.74 17.96 -18.25
C SER A 35 -6.46 18.77 -18.05
N GLY A 36 -6.37 19.99 -18.58
CA GLY A 36 -5.20 20.86 -18.37
C GLY A 36 -4.94 21.12 -16.89
N TRP A 37 -5.95 21.63 -16.17
CA TRP A 37 -5.84 21.91 -14.73
C TRP A 37 -5.51 20.66 -13.91
N TYR A 38 -6.11 19.51 -14.24
CA TYR A 38 -5.90 18.25 -13.53
C TYR A 38 -4.44 17.76 -13.65
N HIS A 39 -3.89 17.74 -14.87
CA HIS A 39 -2.50 17.32 -15.09
C HIS A 39 -1.50 18.34 -14.52
N ASP A 40 -1.72 19.64 -14.74
CA ASP A 40 -0.86 20.70 -14.22
C ASP A 40 -0.77 20.63 -12.69
N PHE A 41 -1.90 20.40 -12.00
CA PHE A 41 -1.92 20.23 -10.55
C PHE A 41 -1.12 19.01 -10.09
N LEU A 42 -1.31 17.86 -10.75
CA LEU A 42 -0.63 16.61 -10.39
C LEU A 42 0.89 16.66 -10.63
N GLU A 43 1.31 17.38 -11.67
CA GLU A 43 2.71 17.55 -12.04
C GLU A 43 3.38 18.74 -11.35
N THR A 44 2.63 19.56 -10.61
CA THR A 44 3.17 20.74 -9.91
C THR A 44 4.35 20.33 -9.02
N PRO A 45 5.54 20.94 -9.20
CA PRO A 45 6.69 20.69 -8.33
C PRO A 45 6.42 21.24 -6.93
N VAL A 46 6.47 20.35 -5.93
CA VAL A 46 6.30 20.72 -4.52
C VAL A 46 7.60 20.45 -3.78
N GLN A 47 8.19 21.53 -3.28
CA GLN A 47 9.40 21.47 -2.48
C GLN A 47 9.09 21.69 -0.99
N LEU A 48 9.50 20.73 -0.16
CA LEU A 48 9.51 20.86 1.29
C LEU A 48 10.95 21.05 1.76
N ARG A 49 11.21 22.12 2.51
CA ARG A 49 12.50 22.39 3.14
C ARG A 49 12.37 22.49 4.66
N VAL A 50 13.15 21.70 5.39
CA VAL A 50 13.24 21.75 6.84
C VAL A 50 14.72 21.83 7.22
N GLY A 51 15.20 23.04 7.52
CA GLY A 51 16.63 23.29 7.72
C GLY A 51 17.43 22.99 6.44
N SER A 52 18.41 22.10 6.52
CA SER A 52 19.22 21.64 5.38
C SER A 52 18.60 20.47 4.61
N LEU A 53 17.46 19.95 5.05
CA LEU A 53 16.76 18.87 4.38
C LEU A 53 15.85 19.47 3.30
N GLU A 54 16.20 19.19 2.04
CA GLU A 54 15.38 19.56 0.88
C GLU A 54 14.84 18.29 0.22
N ILE A 55 13.52 18.23 0.03
CA ILE A 55 12.83 17.19 -0.74
C ILE A 55 11.99 17.88 -1.79
N ASN A 56 12.26 17.58 -3.06
CA ASN A 56 11.52 18.09 -4.20
C ASN A 56 10.89 16.92 -4.95
N LYS A 57 9.57 16.91 -5.03
CA LYS A 57 8.80 15.91 -5.78
C LYS A 57 7.55 16.57 -6.36
N ASN A 58 7.01 15.99 -7.43
CA ASN A 58 5.74 16.42 -7.98
C ASN A 58 4.60 16.14 -6.99
N MET A 59 3.49 16.88 -7.12
CA MET A 59 2.32 16.75 -6.24
C MET A 59 1.80 15.31 -6.17
N LEU A 60 1.75 14.62 -7.32
CA LEU A 60 1.34 13.21 -7.39
C LEU A 60 2.20 12.30 -6.50
N LEU A 61 3.53 12.48 -6.50
CA LEU A 61 4.43 11.64 -5.71
C LEU A 61 4.25 11.88 -4.20
N TRP A 62 4.06 13.12 -3.77
CA TRP A 62 3.74 13.43 -2.38
C TRP A 62 2.42 12.80 -1.94
N ILE A 63 1.38 12.90 -2.77
CA ILE A 63 0.07 12.31 -2.50
C ILE A 63 0.20 10.79 -2.38
N ASN A 64 0.88 10.14 -3.33
CA ASN A 64 1.07 8.69 -3.32
C ASN A 64 1.87 8.24 -2.10
N ASP A 65 3.02 8.86 -1.82
CA ASP A 65 3.88 8.47 -0.69
C ASP A 65 3.16 8.63 0.66
N ALA A 66 2.30 9.65 0.80
CA ALA A 66 1.54 9.88 2.03
C ALA A 66 0.33 8.94 2.16
N LEU A 67 -0.51 8.83 1.12
CA LEU A 67 -1.72 8.00 1.15
C LEU A 67 -1.36 6.52 1.24
N MET A 68 -0.34 6.08 0.50
CA MET A 68 0.11 4.68 0.54
C MET A 68 0.75 4.34 1.88
N ALA A 69 1.49 5.25 2.51
CA ALA A 69 2.01 5.00 3.87
C ALA A 69 0.89 4.82 4.90
N VAL A 70 -0.19 5.61 4.83
CA VAL A 70 -1.35 5.43 5.71
C VAL A 70 -2.09 4.12 5.40
N PHE A 71 -2.24 3.78 4.12
CA PHE A 71 -2.85 2.51 3.69
C PHE A 71 -2.04 1.31 4.17
N PHE A 72 -0.73 1.31 3.97
CA PHE A 72 0.15 0.21 4.37
C PHE A 72 0.33 0.13 5.89
N LEU A 73 0.19 1.23 6.63
CA LEU A 73 0.07 1.16 8.09
C LEU A 73 -1.15 0.34 8.52
N LEU A 74 -2.30 0.53 7.87
CA LEU A 74 -3.49 -0.27 8.13
C LEU A 74 -3.26 -1.75 7.76
N VAL A 75 -2.67 -2.00 6.59
CA VAL A 75 -2.30 -3.36 6.15
C VAL A 75 -1.31 -4.02 7.11
N GLY A 76 -0.31 -3.28 7.62
CA GLY A 76 0.68 -3.73 8.58
C GLY A 76 0.06 -4.12 9.93
N LEU A 77 -0.94 -3.36 10.39
CA LEU A 77 -1.72 -3.72 11.59
C LEU A 77 -2.56 -4.97 11.35
N GLU A 78 -3.17 -5.09 10.17
CA GLU A 78 -4.01 -6.24 9.82
C GLU A 78 -3.19 -7.53 9.66
N VAL A 79 -2.07 -7.48 8.93
CA VAL A 79 -1.18 -8.64 8.79
C VAL A 79 -0.62 -9.08 10.14
N LYS A 80 -0.28 -8.14 11.02
CA LYS A 80 0.14 -8.47 12.40
C LYS A 80 -0.99 -9.15 13.18
N ARG A 81 -2.23 -8.68 13.06
CA ARG A 81 -3.39 -9.30 13.69
C ARG A 81 -3.59 -10.72 13.19
N GLU A 82 -3.57 -10.93 11.87
CA GLU A 82 -3.74 -12.24 11.25
C GLU A 82 -2.62 -13.22 11.63
N LEU A 83 -1.36 -12.75 11.69
CA LEU A 83 -0.21 -13.55 12.10
C LEU A 83 -0.21 -13.91 13.59
N MET A 84 -0.77 -13.06 14.46
CA MET A 84 -0.76 -13.30 15.90
C MET A 84 -2.01 -14.02 16.41
N GLN A 85 -3.17 -13.74 15.82
CA GLN A 85 -4.48 -14.15 16.36
C GLN A 85 -5.46 -14.67 15.29
N GLY A 86 -5.13 -14.56 14.00
CA GLY A 86 -6.06 -14.87 12.92
C GLY A 86 -5.71 -16.14 12.14
N SER A 87 -6.13 -16.14 10.88
CA SER A 87 -6.01 -17.25 9.93
C SER A 87 -4.56 -17.57 9.51
N LEU A 88 -3.63 -16.63 9.74
CA LEU A 88 -2.20 -16.82 9.48
C LEU A 88 -1.40 -17.26 10.71
N ALA A 89 -2.04 -17.40 11.88
CA ALA A 89 -1.32 -17.65 13.14
C ALA A 89 -0.73 -19.06 13.26
N SER A 90 -1.34 -20.05 12.62
CA SER A 90 -0.83 -21.43 12.60
C SER A 90 -0.33 -21.81 11.22
N LEU A 91 0.81 -22.51 11.14
CA LEU A 91 1.39 -22.98 9.87
C LEU A 91 0.39 -23.79 9.03
N ARG A 92 -0.52 -24.54 9.69
CA ARG A 92 -1.55 -25.34 9.00
C ARG A 92 -2.60 -24.47 8.30
N GLN A 93 -3.03 -23.38 8.94
CA GLN A 93 -4.02 -22.47 8.37
C GLN A 93 -3.38 -21.53 7.36
N ALA A 94 -2.15 -21.07 7.64
CA ALA A 94 -1.39 -20.18 6.77
C ALA A 94 -0.92 -20.84 5.47
N ALA A 95 -0.74 -22.16 5.44
CA ALA A 95 -0.24 -22.87 4.27
C ALA A 95 -1.09 -22.60 3.01
N PHE A 96 -2.42 -22.62 3.12
CA PHE A 96 -3.28 -22.44 1.96
C PHE A 96 -3.25 -21.01 1.40
N PRO A 97 -3.48 -19.93 2.20
CA PRO A 97 -3.34 -18.55 1.72
C PRO A 97 -1.95 -18.23 1.18
N VAL A 98 -0.89 -18.68 1.85
CA VAL A 98 0.48 -18.36 1.42
C VAL A 98 0.83 -19.04 0.11
N ILE A 99 0.50 -20.33 -0.08
CA ILE A 99 0.75 -21.02 -1.35
C ILE A 99 -0.09 -20.40 -2.48
N ALA A 100 -1.35 -20.04 -2.19
CA ALA A 100 -2.22 -19.39 -3.16
C ALA A 100 -1.67 -18.02 -3.60
N ALA A 101 -1.20 -17.21 -2.65
CA ALA A 101 -0.59 -15.90 -2.91
C ALA A 101 0.72 -16.01 -3.70
N ILE A 102 1.63 -16.91 -3.29
CA ILE A 102 2.89 -17.14 -4.03
C ILE A 102 2.61 -17.56 -5.47
N GLY A 103 1.65 -18.47 -5.70
CA GLY A 103 1.22 -18.82 -7.05
C GLY A 103 0.56 -17.64 -7.79
N GLY A 104 -0.25 -16.87 -7.07
CA GLY A 104 -0.93 -15.65 -7.52
C GLY A 104 0.02 -14.53 -7.94
N MET A 105 1.23 -14.45 -7.37
CA MET A 105 2.27 -13.51 -7.79
C MET A 105 3.16 -14.06 -8.91
N ILE A 106 3.63 -15.31 -8.76
CA ILE A 106 4.62 -15.89 -9.69
C ILE A 106 4.03 -16.07 -11.08
N VAL A 107 2.80 -16.58 -11.19
CA VAL A 107 2.21 -16.88 -12.50
C VAL A 107 1.98 -15.62 -13.35
N PRO A 108 1.34 -14.55 -12.84
CA PRO A 108 1.18 -13.30 -13.59
C PRO A 108 2.52 -12.63 -13.91
N ALA A 109 3.48 -12.63 -12.99
CA ALA A 109 4.81 -12.07 -13.20
C ALA A 109 5.56 -12.78 -14.35
N LEU A 110 5.61 -14.12 -14.34
CA LEU A 110 6.27 -14.90 -15.38
C LEU A 110 5.58 -14.74 -16.73
N LEU A 111 4.24 -14.68 -16.74
CA LEU A 111 3.48 -14.48 -17.96
C LEU A 111 3.75 -13.10 -18.55
N TYR A 112 3.79 -12.05 -17.72
CA TYR A 112 4.16 -10.70 -18.15
C TYR A 112 5.59 -10.63 -18.70
N LEU A 113 6.55 -11.25 -18.01
CA LEU A 113 7.94 -11.31 -18.45
C LEU A 113 8.11 -12.09 -19.76
N ALA A 114 7.35 -13.16 -19.96
CA ALA A 114 7.38 -13.92 -21.20
C ALA A 114 6.89 -13.08 -22.38
N PHE A 115 5.83 -12.28 -22.19
CA PHE A 115 5.31 -11.37 -23.21
C PHE A 115 6.22 -10.17 -23.46
N ASN A 116 6.86 -9.64 -22.43
CA ASN A 116 7.71 -8.44 -22.49
C ASN A 116 9.21 -8.76 -22.55
N TYR A 117 9.58 -10.00 -22.88
CA TYR A 117 10.98 -10.41 -22.82
C TYR A 117 11.85 -9.58 -23.77
N ALA A 118 11.37 -9.02 -24.87
CA ALA A 118 12.27 -8.30 -25.79
C ALA A 118 12.67 -6.89 -25.33
N ASP A 119 11.88 -6.24 -24.47
CA ASP A 119 12.02 -4.80 -24.19
C ASP A 119 12.54 -4.55 -22.77
N PRO A 120 13.76 -4.01 -22.60
CA PRO A 120 14.35 -3.73 -21.30
C PRO A 120 13.52 -2.78 -20.43
N ILE A 121 12.78 -1.85 -21.03
CA ILE A 121 12.00 -0.84 -20.29
C ILE A 121 10.76 -1.49 -19.69
N THR A 122 10.03 -2.29 -20.48
CA THR A 122 8.79 -2.90 -19.99
C THR A 122 9.05 -4.07 -19.05
N ARG A 123 10.21 -4.74 -19.12
CA ARG A 123 10.59 -5.78 -18.14
C ARG A 123 10.58 -5.29 -16.70
N GLU A 124 10.84 -4.00 -16.46
CA GLU A 124 10.77 -3.41 -15.12
C GLU A 124 9.33 -3.39 -14.54
N GLY A 125 8.30 -3.58 -15.37
CA GLY A 125 6.90 -3.62 -14.93
C GLY A 125 6.42 -4.97 -14.40
N TRP A 126 7.31 -5.95 -14.17
CA TRP A 126 6.90 -7.33 -13.90
C TRP A 126 6.10 -7.54 -12.61
N ALA A 127 6.23 -6.64 -11.63
CA ALA A 127 5.46 -6.68 -10.39
C ALA A 127 4.06 -6.04 -10.50
N ILE A 128 3.77 -5.31 -11.59
CA ILE A 128 2.47 -4.64 -11.81
C ILE A 128 1.29 -5.63 -11.77
N PRO A 129 1.34 -6.81 -12.44
CA PRO A 129 0.21 -7.75 -12.48
C PRO A 129 0.07 -8.58 -11.20
N ALA A 130 1.02 -8.50 -10.26
CA ALA A 130 1.03 -9.30 -9.04
C ALA A 130 0.24 -8.64 -7.90
N ALA A 131 0.04 -7.33 -7.93
CA ALA A 131 -0.71 -6.61 -6.90
C ALA A 131 -2.23 -6.77 -7.10
N THR A 132 -2.98 -6.88 -6.00
CA THR A 132 -4.44 -7.03 -6.03
C THR A 132 -5.11 -5.98 -5.16
N ASP A 133 -5.94 -5.10 -5.75
CA ASP A 133 -6.68 -4.09 -4.97
C ASP A 133 -7.70 -4.75 -4.02
N ILE A 134 -7.30 -4.87 -2.76
CA ILE A 134 -8.08 -5.47 -1.68
C ILE A 134 -9.40 -4.74 -1.44
N ALA A 135 -9.42 -3.40 -1.56
CA ALA A 135 -10.60 -2.60 -1.29
C ALA A 135 -11.66 -2.82 -2.38
N PHE A 136 -11.22 -2.89 -3.64
CA PHE A 136 -12.11 -3.20 -4.75
C PHE A 136 -12.57 -4.66 -4.72
N ALA A 137 -11.67 -5.61 -4.47
CA ALA A 137 -11.99 -7.04 -4.43
C ALA A 137 -13.03 -7.36 -3.33
N LEU A 138 -12.83 -6.84 -2.11
CA LEU A 138 -13.80 -6.99 -1.03
C LEU A 138 -15.08 -6.19 -1.28
N GLY A 139 -14.98 -5.00 -1.91
CA GLY A 139 -16.13 -4.17 -2.28
C GLY A 139 -17.09 -4.89 -3.23
N VAL A 140 -16.56 -5.49 -4.32
CA VAL A 140 -17.36 -6.29 -5.27
C VAL A 140 -17.93 -7.53 -4.58
N LEU A 141 -17.14 -8.20 -3.75
CA LEU A 141 -17.59 -9.39 -3.03
C LEU A 141 -18.72 -9.05 -2.02
N ALA A 142 -18.72 -7.84 -1.46
CA ALA A 142 -19.78 -7.35 -0.59
C ALA A 142 -21.10 -7.07 -1.34
N LEU A 143 -21.06 -6.74 -2.64
CA LEU A 143 -22.27 -6.54 -3.46
C LEU A 143 -23.07 -7.84 -3.65
N LEU A 144 -22.42 -9.01 -3.55
CA LEU A 144 -23.08 -10.32 -3.58
C LEU A 144 -23.87 -10.62 -2.29
N GLY A 145 -23.80 -9.73 -1.29
CA GLY A 145 -24.60 -9.78 -0.08
C GLY A 145 -24.30 -11.01 0.78
N SER A 146 -25.36 -11.67 1.26
CA SER A 146 -25.26 -12.83 2.16
C SER A 146 -24.89 -14.14 1.46
N ARG A 147 -24.75 -14.15 0.13
CA ARG A 147 -24.40 -15.37 -0.63
C ARG A 147 -22.94 -15.76 -0.46
N VAL A 148 -22.09 -14.81 -0.07
CA VAL A 148 -20.66 -15.06 0.14
C VAL A 148 -20.41 -15.38 1.61
N PRO A 149 -19.82 -16.55 1.92
CA PRO A 149 -19.48 -16.91 3.28
C PRO A 149 -18.36 -16.02 3.83
N LEU A 150 -18.40 -15.74 5.14
CA LEU A 150 -17.39 -14.93 5.83
C LEU A 150 -15.97 -15.51 5.67
N ALA A 151 -15.85 -16.83 5.66
CA ALA A 151 -14.57 -17.51 5.46
C ALA A 151 -13.89 -17.14 4.14
N LEU A 152 -14.65 -16.92 3.06
CA LEU A 152 -14.10 -16.53 1.76
C LEU A 152 -13.60 -15.08 1.77
N LYS A 153 -14.28 -14.20 2.51
CA LYS A 153 -13.84 -12.80 2.70
C LYS A 153 -12.51 -12.73 3.45
N ILE A 154 -12.38 -13.49 4.53
CA ILE A 154 -11.15 -13.57 5.32
C ILE A 154 -10.02 -14.18 4.47
N PHE A 155 -10.31 -15.25 3.71
CA PHE A 155 -9.34 -15.85 2.82
C PHE A 155 -8.84 -14.87 1.75
N LEU A 156 -9.74 -14.15 1.07
CA LEU A 156 -9.39 -13.17 0.05
C LEU A 156 -8.60 -12.00 0.63
N MET A 157 -8.97 -11.55 1.83
CA MET A 157 -8.23 -10.52 2.56
C MET A 157 -6.79 -10.99 2.86
N ALA A 158 -6.61 -12.21 3.37
CA ALA A 158 -5.29 -12.76 3.62
C ALA A 158 -4.45 -12.91 2.35
N LEU A 159 -5.05 -13.40 1.25
CA LEU A 159 -4.37 -13.51 -0.04
C LEU A 159 -3.90 -12.14 -0.54
N ALA A 160 -4.79 -11.15 -0.58
CA ALA A 160 -4.47 -9.81 -1.07
C ALA A 160 -3.39 -9.11 -0.23
N ILE A 161 -3.43 -9.28 1.10
CA ILE A 161 -2.39 -8.73 1.99
C ILE A 161 -1.02 -9.35 1.69
N ILE A 162 -0.94 -10.66 1.48
CA ILE A 162 0.33 -11.34 1.19
C ILE A 162 0.84 -10.94 -0.19
N ASP A 163 -0.04 -10.84 -1.20
CA ASP A 163 0.33 -10.40 -2.56
C ASP A 163 0.85 -8.96 -2.56
N ASP A 164 0.14 -8.02 -1.92
CA ASP A 164 0.52 -6.60 -1.86
C ASP A 164 1.82 -6.39 -1.05
N LEU A 165 1.95 -7.08 0.09
CA LEU A 165 3.16 -7.01 0.91
C LEU A 165 4.34 -7.68 0.20
N GLY A 166 4.10 -8.79 -0.50
CA GLY A 166 5.10 -9.47 -1.31
C GLY A 166 5.60 -8.57 -2.44
N ALA A 167 4.68 -7.98 -3.21
CA ALA A 167 4.99 -7.07 -4.30
C ALA A 167 5.79 -5.85 -3.80
N ILE A 168 5.41 -5.24 -2.68
CA ILE A 168 6.13 -4.06 -2.19
C ILE A 168 7.52 -4.39 -1.65
N ILE A 169 7.71 -5.53 -0.99
CA ILE A 169 9.03 -5.99 -0.53
C ILE A 169 9.93 -6.28 -1.74
N ILE A 170 9.40 -6.95 -2.76
CA ILE A 170 10.13 -7.21 -4.00
C ILE A 170 10.55 -5.89 -4.65
N ILE A 171 9.62 -4.96 -4.86
CA ILE A 171 9.92 -3.67 -5.49
C ILE A 171 10.98 -2.92 -4.66
N ALA A 172 10.85 -2.91 -3.33
CA ALA A 172 11.83 -2.26 -2.47
C ALA A 172 13.23 -2.89 -2.54
N LEU A 173 13.35 -4.21 -2.69
CA LEU A 173 14.66 -4.87 -2.79
C LEU A 173 15.31 -4.73 -4.18
N PHE A 174 14.51 -4.70 -5.24
CA PHE A 174 15.00 -4.71 -6.62
C PHE A 174 15.13 -3.31 -7.25
N TYR A 175 14.39 -2.30 -6.78
CA TYR A 175 14.35 -0.95 -7.38
C TYR A 175 15.03 0.13 -6.52
N THR A 176 15.76 -0.27 -5.48
CA THR A 176 16.51 0.67 -4.65
C THR A 176 17.89 0.93 -5.26
N ASN A 177 18.01 2.04 -5.99
CA ASN A 177 19.27 2.44 -6.64
C ASN A 177 20.04 3.54 -5.87
N ASP A 178 19.34 4.39 -5.11
CA ASP A 178 19.93 5.58 -4.48
C ASP A 178 19.84 5.55 -2.94
N LEU A 179 20.72 4.77 -2.31
CA LEU A 179 20.78 4.67 -0.85
C LEU A 179 21.60 5.81 -0.24
N SER A 180 20.92 6.78 0.35
CA SER A 180 21.57 7.74 1.24
C SER A 180 21.88 7.09 2.60
N MET A 181 23.16 6.90 2.90
CA MET A 181 23.63 6.30 4.16
C MET A 181 23.15 7.08 5.40
N ALA A 182 23.04 8.41 5.29
CA ALA A 182 22.56 9.24 6.39
C ALA A 182 21.07 8.96 6.71
N SER A 183 20.22 8.82 5.70
CA SER A 183 18.80 8.51 5.90
C SER A 183 18.60 7.08 6.38
N LEU A 184 19.40 6.12 5.91
CA LEU A 184 19.39 4.75 6.44
C LEU A 184 19.78 4.71 7.93
N GLY A 185 20.77 5.51 8.35
CA GLY A 185 21.13 5.63 9.76
C GLY A 185 19.99 6.16 10.62
N VAL A 186 19.31 7.23 10.16
CA VAL A 186 18.13 7.77 10.85
C VAL A 186 16.98 6.75 10.89
N ALA A 187 16.73 6.05 9.78
CA ALA A 187 15.70 5.01 9.70
C ALA A 187 15.99 3.86 10.69
N ALA A 188 17.23 3.38 10.76
CA ALA A 188 17.64 2.33 11.69
C ALA A 188 17.45 2.76 13.15
N VAL A 189 17.82 4.00 13.49
CA VAL A 189 17.59 4.55 14.84
C VAL A 189 16.09 4.66 15.14
N ALA A 190 15.27 5.16 14.20
CA ALA A 190 13.83 5.25 14.40
C ALA A 190 13.18 3.87 14.63
N ILE A 191 13.57 2.85 13.86
CA ILE A 191 13.12 1.46 14.05
C ILE A 191 13.57 0.93 15.41
N ALA A 192 14.82 1.18 15.82
CA ALA A 192 15.31 0.77 17.14
C ALA A 192 14.51 1.41 18.28
N VAL A 193 14.17 2.70 18.16
CA VAL A 193 13.32 3.38 19.14
C VAL A 193 11.92 2.75 19.17
N LEU A 194 11.30 2.47 18.02
CA LEU A 194 9.99 1.78 17.97
C LEU A 194 10.04 0.41 18.67
N ALA A 195 11.11 -0.36 18.45
CA ALA A 195 11.31 -1.65 19.07
C ALA A 195 11.46 -1.52 20.60
N VAL A 196 12.32 -0.62 21.09
CA VAL A 196 12.51 -0.36 22.52
C VAL A 196 11.20 0.11 23.16
N LEU A 197 10.46 1.00 22.50
CA LEU A 197 9.19 1.53 23.00
C LEU A 197 8.14 0.41 23.19
N ASN A 198 8.10 -0.54 22.24
CA ASN A 198 7.25 -1.73 22.32
C ASN A 198 7.71 -2.68 23.44
N LEU A 199 9.01 -2.92 23.58
CA LEU A 199 9.57 -3.78 24.64
C LEU A 199 9.35 -3.20 26.04
N CYS A 200 9.39 -1.87 26.19
CA CYS A 200 9.06 -1.17 27.43
C CYS A 200 7.55 -1.14 27.74
N GLY A 201 6.70 -1.70 26.85
CA GLY A 201 5.26 -1.80 27.08
C GLY A 201 4.50 -0.48 26.97
N ALA A 202 5.06 0.53 26.30
CA ALA A 202 4.38 1.81 26.12
C ALA A 202 3.16 1.64 25.21
N ARG A 203 1.96 1.98 25.73
CA ARG A 203 0.68 1.82 25.01
C ARG A 203 0.22 3.07 24.25
N ARG A 204 0.93 4.20 24.38
CA ARG A 204 0.53 5.47 23.78
C ARG A 204 0.81 5.46 22.28
N THR A 205 -0.21 5.13 21.48
CA THR A 205 -0.13 4.99 20.01
C THR A 205 0.41 6.23 19.30
N GLY A 206 0.08 7.43 19.79
CA GLY A 206 0.55 8.70 19.20
C GLY A 206 2.08 8.83 19.15
N VAL A 207 2.81 8.17 20.07
CA VAL A 207 4.29 8.20 20.06
C VAL A 207 4.83 7.34 18.90
N TYR A 208 4.22 6.18 18.64
CA TYR A 208 4.59 5.32 17.50
C TYR A 208 4.32 6.02 16.17
N VAL A 209 3.18 6.69 16.04
CA VAL A 209 2.84 7.45 14.83
C VAL A 209 3.84 8.58 14.60
N LEU A 210 4.21 9.34 15.64
CA LEU A 210 5.17 10.42 15.52
C LEU A 210 6.54 9.92 15.05
N ILE A 211 7.04 8.83 15.66
CA ILE A 211 8.32 8.21 15.24
C ILE A 211 8.19 7.61 13.84
N GLY A 212 7.02 7.05 13.49
CA GLY A 212 6.71 6.58 12.15
C GLY A 212 6.80 7.67 11.09
N VAL A 213 6.32 8.89 11.38
CA VAL A 213 6.48 10.05 10.48
C VAL A 213 7.96 10.42 10.29
N VAL A 214 8.77 10.33 11.35
CA VAL A 214 10.22 10.54 11.27
C VAL A 214 10.88 9.46 10.39
N LEU A 215 10.52 8.19 10.60
CA LEU A 215 10.98 7.07 9.77
C LEU A 215 10.59 7.28 8.30
N TRP A 216 9.32 7.60 8.04
CA TRP A 216 8.79 7.89 6.70
C TRP A 216 9.56 9.01 6.02
N THR A 217 9.80 10.13 6.72
CA THR A 217 10.58 11.26 6.18
C THR A 217 12.03 10.86 5.86
N ALA A 218 12.63 9.98 6.67
CA ALA A 218 13.99 9.49 6.43
C ALA A 218 14.04 8.63 5.15
N VAL A 219 13.13 7.67 5.00
CA VAL A 219 13.10 6.78 3.82
C VAL A 219 12.62 7.48 2.55
N LEU A 220 11.82 8.56 2.67
CA LEU A 220 11.38 9.39 1.54
C LEU A 220 12.55 9.90 0.68
N LYS A 221 13.74 10.04 1.29
CA LYS A 221 14.98 10.47 0.65
C LYS A 221 15.95 9.31 0.34
N SER A 222 15.75 8.11 0.89
CA SER A 222 16.73 7.02 0.84
C SER A 222 16.56 6.04 -0.33
N GLY A 223 15.66 6.33 -1.28
CA GLY A 223 15.32 5.40 -2.37
C GLY A 223 14.51 4.17 -1.93
N VAL A 224 14.38 3.92 -0.62
CA VAL A 224 13.49 2.90 -0.06
C VAL A 224 12.06 3.45 -0.14
N HIS A 225 11.12 2.60 -0.54
CA HIS A 225 9.73 3.01 -0.71
C HIS A 225 9.16 3.49 0.61
N ALA A 226 8.73 4.76 0.67
CA ALA A 226 8.23 5.38 1.90
C ALA A 226 7.01 4.66 2.47
N THR A 227 6.29 3.96 1.61
CA THR A 227 5.18 3.07 1.93
C THR A 227 5.53 1.97 2.95
N LEU A 228 6.77 1.44 2.95
CA LEU A 228 7.22 0.42 3.91
C LEU A 228 7.39 0.95 5.34
N ALA A 229 7.40 2.28 5.53
CA ALA A 229 7.47 2.87 6.86
C ALA A 229 6.14 2.79 7.63
N GLY A 230 5.02 2.63 6.92
CA GLY A 230 3.71 2.39 7.53
C GLY A 230 3.59 0.94 7.97
#